data_AF-A0A485KZX3-F1
#
_entry.id   AF-A0A485KZX3-F1
#
_cell.length_a   1.000
_cell.length_b   1.000
_cell.length_c   1.000
_cell.angle_alpha   90.00
_cell.angle_beta   90.00
_cell.angle_gamma   90.00
#
_symmetry.space_group_name_H-M   'P 1'
#
loop_
_entity.id
_entity.type
_entity.pdbx_description
1 polymer ?
#
loop_
_entity_poly.entity_id
_entity_poly.type
_entity_poly.pdbx_seq_one_letter_code
_entity_poly.pdbx_strand_id
1 'polypeptide(L)'
;MPMLYVAPGGFFTVSIQIRGGRNRVWPAVARGDVDGPTVDQEVAYWGTHGITSFTLQYLNYWQSGISETFVVVNALGIQDEVSLKGIARTDEGWTTTNMYWMPINDIATLAGVNRCLIRSATNAFCNPPAVSIEDQLGHMDSNGNYVN
;
A
#
# COMPACT_ATOMS: atom_id res chain seq x y z
N MET A 1 12.38 0.85 4.29
CA MET A 1 11.27 -0.14 4.29
C MET A 1 9.97 0.62 4.21
N PRO A 2 9.32 0.63 3.04
CA PRO A 2 7.91 1.00 2.89
C PRO A 2 7.07 0.00 3.70
N MET A 3 6.11 0.48 4.47
CA MET A 3 5.18 -0.39 5.20
C MET A 3 3.86 -0.42 4.44
N LEU A 4 3.50 -1.61 3.97
CA LEU A 4 2.19 -1.90 3.40
C LEU A 4 1.24 -2.09 4.58
N TYR A 5 0.19 -1.28 4.68
CA TYR A 5 -0.72 -1.35 5.82
C TYR A 5 -1.68 -2.55 5.65
N VAL A 6 -1.83 -3.28 6.74
CA VAL A 6 -2.63 -4.50 6.87
C VAL A 6 -3.80 -4.13 7.76
N ALA A 7 -5.01 -4.11 7.24
CA ALA A 7 -6.15 -4.30 8.13
C ALA A 7 -6.24 -5.78 8.50
N PRO A 8 -6.83 -6.14 9.66
CA PRO A 8 -7.06 -7.52 10.02
C PRO A 8 -7.74 -8.26 8.86
N GLY A 9 -7.00 -9.15 8.19
CA GLY A 9 -7.48 -9.93 7.05
C GLY A 9 -7.05 -9.50 5.64
N GLY A 10 -6.46 -8.32 5.39
CA GLY A 10 -6.13 -7.94 4.00
C GLY A 10 -5.25 -6.71 3.79
N PHE A 11 -4.64 -6.63 2.60
CA PHE A 11 -3.85 -5.49 2.12
C PHE A 11 -4.72 -4.58 1.26
N PHE A 12 -5.09 -3.41 1.75
CA PHE A 12 -5.82 -2.43 0.94
C PHE A 12 -5.18 -1.02 0.91
N THR A 13 -4.07 -0.80 1.62
CA THR A 13 -3.49 0.54 1.76
C THR A 13 -2.01 0.57 1.41
N VAL A 14 -1.68 1.29 0.34
CA VAL A 14 -0.32 1.74 0.06
C VAL A 14 -0.16 3.11 0.70
N SER A 15 0.62 3.19 1.78
CA SER A 15 1.02 4.48 2.37
C SER A 15 2.51 4.71 2.09
N ILE A 16 2.84 5.86 1.48
CA ILE A 16 4.23 6.27 1.26
C ILE A 16 4.73 6.87 2.56
N GLN A 17 5.53 6.12 3.33
CA GLN A 17 6.24 6.67 4.48
C GLN A 17 7.62 7.21 4.04
N ILE A 18 7.80 8.53 4.09
CA ILE A 18 9.12 9.16 3.98
C ILE A 18 9.86 8.94 5.31
N ARG A 19 10.92 8.13 5.32
CA ARG A 19 11.79 7.97 6.49
C ARG A 19 12.85 9.07 6.48
N GLY A 20 12.49 10.25 6.96
CA GLY A 20 13.40 11.39 7.12
C GLY A 20 12.93 12.32 8.24
N GLY A 21 13.59 12.22 9.39
CA GLY A 21 13.34 13.10 10.55
C GLY A 21 12.73 12.36 11.74
N ARG A 22 13.48 12.34 12.85
CA ARG A 22 13.02 11.93 14.17
C ARG A 22 11.68 12.63 14.50
N ASN A 23 10.77 11.88 15.11
CA ASN A 23 9.65 12.36 15.95
C ASN A 23 8.25 12.58 15.34
N ARG A 24 7.83 11.75 14.39
CA ARG A 24 6.38 11.54 14.12
C ARG A 24 6.01 10.08 14.37
N VAL A 25 5.70 9.81 15.63
CA VAL A 25 5.02 8.59 16.05
C VAL A 25 3.66 8.61 15.37
N TRP A 26 3.46 7.74 14.38
CA TRP A 26 2.12 7.21 14.14
C TRP A 26 1.78 6.44 15.42
N PRO A 27 0.79 6.84 16.23
CA PRO A 27 0.34 5.96 17.28
C PRO A 27 -0.25 4.73 16.58
N ALA A 28 0.35 3.56 16.82
CA ALA A 28 -0.19 2.23 16.50
C ALA A 28 -0.12 1.68 15.05
N VAL A 29 0.92 1.94 14.24
CA VAL A 29 1.07 1.22 12.94
C VAL A 29 2.40 0.46 12.76
N ALA A 30 3.37 0.64 13.67
CA ALA A 30 4.75 0.16 13.42
C ALA A 30 5.25 -1.00 14.31
N ARG A 31 4.43 -1.57 15.19
CA ARG A 31 4.84 -2.69 16.03
C ARG A 31 3.65 -3.56 16.37
N GLY A 32 3.64 -4.81 15.90
CA GLY A 32 3.20 -6.01 16.64
C GLY A 32 1.86 -6.04 17.38
N ASP A 33 1.04 -5.00 17.34
CA ASP A 33 -0.29 -4.95 17.95
C ASP A 33 -1.25 -5.54 16.92
N VAL A 34 -1.82 -6.68 17.27
CA VAL A 34 -2.63 -7.55 16.40
C VAL A 34 -3.95 -6.86 15.99
N ASP A 35 -4.31 -5.78 16.68
CA ASP A 35 -5.47 -4.96 16.42
C ASP A 35 -5.00 -3.53 16.11
N GLY A 36 -5.06 -3.14 14.84
CA GLY A 36 -4.78 -1.76 14.41
C GLY A 36 -5.72 -0.74 15.06
N PRO A 37 -5.53 0.57 14.79
CA PRO A 37 -6.47 1.60 15.26
C PRO A 37 -7.89 1.23 14.85
N THR A 38 -8.86 1.46 15.75
CA THR A 38 -10.26 1.24 15.41
C THR A 38 -10.68 2.17 14.26
N VAL A 39 -11.72 1.79 13.51
CA VAL A 39 -12.25 2.62 12.42
C VAL A 39 -12.55 4.05 12.91
N ASP A 40 -13.09 4.20 14.12
CA ASP A 40 -13.38 5.51 14.71
C ASP A 40 -12.11 6.35 14.98
N GLN A 41 -11.02 5.70 15.41
CA GLN A 41 -9.74 6.36 15.63
C GLN A 41 -9.10 6.81 14.31
N GLU A 42 -9.19 5.99 13.26
CA GLU A 42 -8.71 6.34 11.92
C GLU A 42 -9.51 7.51 11.33
N VAL A 43 -10.84 7.47 11.41
CA VAL A 43 -11.73 8.53 10.91
C VAL A 43 -11.45 9.85 11.63
N ALA A 44 -11.30 9.82 12.96
CA ALA A 44 -10.96 11.01 13.73
C ALA A 44 -9.59 11.58 13.31
N TYR A 45 -8.58 10.71 13.15
CA TYR A 45 -7.25 11.12 12.72
C TYR A 45 -7.24 11.72 11.31
N TRP A 46 -7.93 11.10 10.35
CA TRP A 46 -8.10 11.64 8.99
C TRP A 46 -8.83 12.98 9.00
N GLY A 47 -9.87 13.11 9.83
CA GLY A 47 -10.60 14.34 10.04
C GLY A 47 -9.72 15.50 10.52
N THR A 48 -8.79 15.25 11.45
CA THR A 48 -7.82 16.30 11.89
C THR A 48 -6.89 16.78 10.77
N HIS A 49 -6.72 16.00 9.71
CA HIS A 49 -5.89 16.34 8.55
C HIS A 49 -6.73 16.79 7.34
N GLY A 50 -8.04 16.99 7.52
CA GLY A 50 -8.95 17.41 6.44
C GLY A 50 -9.20 16.35 5.37
N ILE A 51 -8.90 15.08 5.66
CA ILE A 51 -9.14 13.96 4.75
C ILE A 51 -10.56 13.44 5.01
N THR A 52 -11.46 13.66 4.05
CA THR A 52 -12.90 13.34 4.19
C THR A 52 -13.34 12.13 3.37
N SER A 53 -12.49 11.62 2.48
CA SER A 53 -12.81 10.49 1.61
C SER A 53 -11.56 9.69 1.29
N PHE A 54 -11.72 8.37 1.20
CA PHE A 54 -10.71 7.46 0.69
C PHE A 54 -11.26 6.76 -0.56
N THR A 55 -10.49 6.78 -1.65
CA THR A 55 -10.83 6.07 -2.88
C THR A 55 -9.86 4.92 -3.07
N LEU A 56 -10.41 3.70 -3.11
CA LEU A 56 -9.63 2.49 -3.34
C LEU A 56 -8.99 2.53 -4.73
N GLN A 57 -7.70 2.22 -4.79
CA GLN A 57 -6.97 2.12 -6.06
C GLN A 57 -7.30 0.78 -6.74
N TYR A 58 -7.48 0.81 -8.06
CA TYR A 58 -7.77 -0.40 -8.82
C TYR A 58 -6.51 -1.25 -8.98
N LEU A 59 -6.54 -2.47 -8.42
CA LEU A 59 -5.40 -3.38 -8.37
C LEU A 59 -5.90 -4.84 -8.34
N ASN A 60 -5.23 -5.71 -9.09
CA ASN A 60 -5.46 -7.16 -9.04
C ASN A 60 -4.20 -7.99 -8.75
N TYR A 61 -3.15 -7.36 -8.21
CA TYR A 61 -1.93 -8.08 -7.84
C TYR A 61 -2.14 -9.03 -6.64
N TRP A 62 -3.13 -8.77 -5.79
CA TRP A 62 -3.50 -9.66 -4.70
C TRP A 62 -5.01 -9.64 -4.47
N GLN A 63 -5.56 -10.80 -4.13
CA GLN A 63 -6.90 -10.90 -3.58
C GLN A 63 -6.87 -10.43 -2.13
N SER A 64 -7.71 -9.46 -1.79
CA SER A 64 -7.90 -9.07 -0.39
C SER A 64 -8.55 -10.22 0.38
N GLY A 65 -7.98 -10.59 1.52
CA GLY A 65 -8.64 -11.52 2.43
C GLY A 65 -9.78 -10.83 3.18
N ILE A 66 -10.79 -11.60 3.53
CA ILE A 66 -11.97 -11.13 4.27
C ILE A 66 -12.26 -12.15 5.35
N SER A 67 -12.20 -11.75 6.61
CA SER A 67 -12.66 -12.56 7.75
C SER A 67 -13.83 -11.86 8.43
N GLU A 68 -14.96 -12.55 8.51
CA GLU A 68 -16.15 -12.09 9.21
C GLU A 68 -16.41 -13.03 10.39
N THR A 69 -16.41 -12.49 11.60
CA THR A 69 -16.66 -13.26 12.83
C THR A 69 -17.74 -12.56 13.67
N PHE A 70 -18.50 -13.33 14.44
CA PHE A 70 -19.42 -12.80 15.44
C PHE A 70 -19.26 -13.54 16.76
N VAL A 71 -19.63 -12.88 17.83
CA VAL A 71 -19.53 -13.42 19.19
C VAL A 71 -20.90 -13.93 19.64
N VAL A 72 -20.97 -15.19 20.03
CA VAL A 72 -22.11 -15.79 20.72
C VAL A 72 -21.85 -15.69 22.22
N VAL A 73 -22.78 -15.09 22.96
CA VAL A 73 -22.72 -15.03 24.42
C VAL A 73 -23.77 -15.95 25.00
N ASN A 74 -23.35 -16.95 25.77
CA ASN A 74 -24.29 -17.85 26.43
C ASN A 74 -24.92 -17.23 27.70
N ALA A 75 -25.90 -17.91 28.29
CA ALA A 75 -26.61 -17.43 29.48
C ALA A 75 -25.72 -17.31 30.74
N LEU A 76 -24.52 -17.90 30.73
CA LEU A 76 -23.52 -17.79 31.81
C LEU A 76 -22.51 -16.66 31.56
N GLY A 77 -22.64 -15.91 30.45
CA GLY A 77 -21.74 -14.82 30.09
C GLY A 77 -20.45 -15.27 29.39
N ILE A 78 -20.34 -16.54 29.01
CA ILE A 78 -19.18 -17.04 28.24
C ILE A 78 -19.35 -16.60 26.79
N GLN A 79 -18.28 -16.06 26.21
CA GLN A 79 -18.22 -15.58 24.83
C GLN A 79 -17.47 -16.59 23.97
N ASP A 80 -18.12 -17.04 22.89
CA ASP A 80 -17.53 -17.90 21.87
C ASP A 80 -17.54 -17.16 20.52
N GLU A 81 -16.39 -17.12 19.85
CA GLU A 81 -16.27 -16.50 18.54
C GLU A 81 -16.54 -17.52 17.43
N VAL A 82 -17.43 -17.17 16.50
CA VAL A 82 -17.80 -18.00 15.35
C VAL A 82 -17.50 -17.26 14.06
N SER A 83 -16.71 -17.89 13.19
CA SER A 83 -16.41 -17.34 11.86
C SER A 83 -17.54 -17.63 10.88
N LEU A 84 -18.06 -16.59 10.23
CA LEU A 84 -19.09 -16.66 9.19
C LEU A 84 -18.49 -16.83 7.79
N LYS A 85 -17.46 -16.03 7.49
CA LYS A 85 -16.82 -15.99 6.18
C LYS A 85 -15.32 -15.83 6.33
N GLY A 86 -14.59 -16.58 5.52
CA GLY A 86 -13.14 -16.54 5.44
C GLY A 86 -12.70 -16.65 4.00
N ILE A 87 -12.29 -15.54 3.40
CA ILE A 87 -11.56 -15.50 2.14
C ILE A 87 -10.11 -15.24 2.50
N ALA A 88 -9.22 -16.16 2.13
CA ALA A 88 -7.80 -15.98 2.34
C ALA A 88 -7.23 -14.92 1.39
N ARG A 89 -6.24 -14.17 1.86
CA ARG A 89 -5.41 -13.32 1.01
C ARG A 89 -4.51 -14.21 0.16
N THR A 90 -4.53 -13.99 -1.15
CA THR A 90 -3.67 -14.66 -2.13
C THR A 90 -2.96 -13.64 -2.99
N ASP A 91 -1.76 -13.97 -3.44
CA ASP A 91 -1.08 -13.20 -4.48
C ASP A 91 -1.53 -13.71 -5.84
N GLU A 92 -1.93 -12.80 -6.71
CA GLU A 92 -2.59 -13.07 -7.99
C GLU A 92 -1.74 -12.55 -9.16
N GLY A 93 -2.13 -12.88 -10.39
CA GLY A 93 -1.49 -12.33 -11.58
C GLY A 93 -1.76 -10.82 -11.75
N TRP A 94 -0.72 -9.99 -11.77
CA TRP A 94 -0.86 -8.53 -11.87
C TRP A 94 -1.10 -8.05 -13.32
N THR A 95 -2.33 -8.16 -13.82
CA THR A 95 -2.66 -7.67 -15.17
C THR A 95 -3.01 -6.17 -15.21
N THR A 96 -3.31 -5.57 -14.06
CA THR A 96 -3.59 -4.13 -13.92
C THR A 96 -2.35 -3.26 -13.76
N THR A 97 -1.15 -3.84 -13.86
CA THR A 97 0.14 -3.16 -13.65
C THR A 97 0.31 -1.92 -14.54
N ASN A 98 -0.21 -1.97 -15.77
CA ASN A 98 -0.17 -0.86 -16.71
C ASN A 98 -1.08 0.31 -16.31
N MET A 99 -2.13 0.05 -15.52
CA MET A 99 -3.05 1.08 -15.02
C MET A 99 -2.59 1.63 -13.67
N TYR A 100 -1.97 0.78 -12.86
CA TYR A 100 -1.51 1.14 -11.53
C TYR A 100 -0.26 0.33 -11.17
N TRP A 101 0.90 0.98 -11.24
CA TRP A 101 2.24 0.42 -11.00
C TRP A 101 2.68 0.50 -9.53
N MET A 102 1.90 1.13 -8.65
CA MET A 102 2.25 1.47 -7.25
C MET A 102 3.48 2.37 -7.07
N PRO A 103 3.37 3.46 -6.27
CA PRO A 103 4.50 4.35 -5.97
C PRO A 103 5.72 3.68 -5.32
N ILE A 104 5.54 2.52 -4.70
CA ILE A 104 6.63 1.76 -4.08
C ILE A 104 7.63 1.24 -5.12
N ASN A 105 7.14 0.91 -6.32
CA ASN A 105 7.97 0.37 -7.38
C ASN A 105 8.84 1.47 -7.99
N ASP A 106 8.35 2.71 -8.11
CA ASP A 106 9.18 3.87 -8.47
C ASP A 106 10.39 3.99 -7.53
N ILE A 107 10.14 3.92 -6.22
CA ILE A 107 11.20 4.05 -5.21
C ILE A 107 12.17 2.87 -5.28
N ALA A 108 11.66 1.64 -5.39
CA ALA A 108 12.48 0.44 -5.46
C ALA A 108 13.38 0.43 -6.71
N THR A 109 12.81 0.77 -7.86
CA THR A 109 13.52 0.91 -9.13
C THR A 109 14.65 1.92 -9.02
N LEU A 110 14.35 3.14 -8.57
CA LEU A 110 15.33 4.21 -8.53
C LEU A 110 16.41 3.96 -7.48
N ALA A 111 16.07 3.31 -6.36
CA ALA A 111 17.05 2.88 -5.37
C ALA A 111 18.07 1.89 -5.96
N GLY A 112 17.64 0.97 -6.83
CA GLY A 112 18.51 0.01 -7.50
C GLY A 112 19.54 0.63 -8.46
N VAL A 113 19.25 1.81 -9.00
CA VAL A 113 20.09 2.51 -9.99
C VAL A 113 20.70 3.82 -9.46
N ASN A 114 20.67 4.03 -8.14
CA ASN A 114 21.18 5.24 -7.48
C ASN A 114 20.60 6.55 -8.06
N ARG A 115 19.28 6.55 -8.28
CA ARG A 115 18.50 7.69 -8.76
C ARG A 115 17.47 8.14 -7.74
N CYS A 116 16.94 9.36 -7.92
CA CYS A 116 15.87 9.87 -7.06
C CYS A 116 14.77 10.61 -7.85
N LEU A 117 13.61 10.76 -7.22
CA LEU A 117 12.46 11.52 -7.75
C LEU A 117 12.61 13.04 -7.60
N ILE A 118 13.61 13.51 -6.84
CA ILE A 118 13.84 14.93 -6.61
C ILE A 118 14.49 15.53 -7.87
N ARG A 119 13.70 16.27 -8.67
CA ARG A 119 14.16 16.85 -9.94
C ARG A 119 15.35 17.81 -9.81
N SER A 120 15.52 18.45 -8.66
CA SER A 120 16.63 19.37 -8.41
C SER A 120 17.93 18.68 -7.97
N ALA A 121 17.90 17.37 -7.68
CA ALA A 121 19.07 16.64 -7.24
C ALA A 121 19.96 16.28 -8.44
N THR A 122 21.28 16.17 -8.20
CA THR A 122 22.25 15.81 -9.24
C THR A 122 21.97 14.42 -9.83
N ASN A 123 21.42 13.49 -9.04
CA ASN A 123 21.04 12.14 -9.45
C ASN A 123 19.53 11.98 -9.70
N ALA A 124 18.83 13.04 -10.12
CA ALA A 124 17.44 12.94 -10.53
C ALA A 124 17.27 11.89 -11.65
N PHE A 125 16.17 11.15 -11.64
CA PHE A 125 15.88 10.10 -12.65
C PHE A 125 15.84 10.62 -14.10
N CYS A 126 15.55 11.91 -14.29
CA CYS A 126 15.55 12.59 -15.57
C CYS A 126 16.93 13.06 -16.04
N ASN A 127 17.97 12.99 -15.19
CA ASN A 127 19.32 13.39 -15.57
C ASN A 127 20.05 12.24 -16.27
N PRO A 128 20.89 12.51 -17.29
CA PRO A 128 21.65 11.46 -17.99
C PRO A 128 22.58 10.62 -17.07
N PRO A 129 22.68 9.30 -17.29
CA PRO A 129 21.74 8.46 -18.05
C PRO A 129 20.38 8.44 -17.36
N ALA A 130 19.35 8.85 -18.12
CA ALA A 130 17.98 8.91 -17.64
C ALA A 130 17.43 7.49 -17.49
N VAL A 131 16.56 7.31 -16.52
CA VAL A 131 15.89 6.03 -16.26
C VAL A 131 14.41 6.23 -16.53
N SER A 132 13.91 5.48 -17.51
CA SER A 132 12.50 5.39 -17.84
C SER A 132 11.89 4.21 -17.08
N ILE A 133 10.72 4.41 -16.46
CA ILE A 133 10.00 3.34 -15.78
C ILE A 133 9.27 2.48 -16.82
N GLU A 134 8.85 3.12 -17.90
CA GLU A 134 8.17 2.58 -19.05
C GLU A 134 9.04 1.52 -19.76
N ASP A 135 10.37 1.68 -19.74
CA ASP A 135 11.32 0.66 -20.22
C ASP A 135 11.25 -0.63 -19.42
N GLN A 136 11.04 -0.53 -18.10
CA GLN A 136 10.96 -1.70 -17.22
C GLN A 136 9.67 -2.47 -17.43
N LEU A 137 8.61 -1.76 -17.81
CA LEU A 137 7.33 -2.33 -18.19
C LEU A 137 7.31 -2.84 -19.64
N GLY A 138 8.37 -2.56 -20.43
CA GLY A 138 8.44 -2.94 -21.82
C GLY A 138 7.43 -2.20 -22.70
N HIS A 139 7.03 -0.99 -22.32
CA HIS A 139 6.06 -0.15 -23.06
C HIS A 139 6.67 0.54 -24.29
N MET A 140 7.77 -0.02 -24.80
CA MET A 140 8.45 0.46 -26.00
C MET A 140 7.95 -0.30 -27.23
N ASP A 141 7.94 0.36 -28.39
CA ASP A 141 7.83 -0.33 -29.67
C ASP A 141 9.12 -1.15 -29.96
N SER A 142 9.11 -1.91 -31.06
CA SER A 142 10.29 -2.71 -31.48
C SER A 142 11.54 -1.88 -31.79
N ASN A 143 11.40 -0.55 -31.87
CA ASN A 143 12.46 0.40 -32.19
C ASN A 143 12.89 1.22 -30.95
N GLY A 144 12.32 0.97 -29.77
CA GLY A 144 12.63 1.69 -28.54
C GLY A 144 11.91 3.03 -28.37
N ASN A 145 10.86 3.31 -29.16
CA ASN A 145 10.06 4.52 -29.03
C ASN A 145 8.80 4.28 -28.18
N TYR A 146 8.36 5.30 -27.46
CA TYR A 146 7.09 5.27 -26.74
C TYR A 146 5.98 5.87 -27.61
N VAL A 147 4.82 5.21 -27.67
CA VAL A 147 3.61 5.76 -28.27
C VAL A 147 2.87 6.53 -27.18
N ASN A 148 2.89 7.86 -27.26
CA ASN A 148 2.09 8.75 -26.43
C ASN A 148 0.67 8.89 -26.97
#